data_AF-A0A973FSF5-F1
#
_entry.id   AF-A0A973FSF5-F1
#
_cell.length_a   1.000
_cell.length_b   1.000
_cell.length_c   1.000
_cell.angle_alpha   90.00
_cell.angle_beta   90.00
_cell.angle_gamma   90.00
#
_symmetry.space_group_name_H-M   'P 1'
#
loop_
_entity.id
_entity.type
_entity.pdbx_description
1 polymer ?
#
loop_
_entity_poly.entity_id
_entity_poly.type
_entity_poly.pdbx_seq_one_letter_code
_entity_poly.pdbx_strand_id
1 'polypeptide(L)'
;MSPRRQEALTIEHALLGFMREEPLHAYAIYQRLCAPDALGSVWHLKLSHFYALIAKLEQAGYLVASQQAKGGRPVRKILHLTEAGRLAFERWLSTPVDDPGQLRIDFLSRLYFAQRDGPAAVRTLLAAQRLAIRIWRDDLRAQLVQRLQQPDGGLFLQLRVRQLESFLNWLDHTFAPPQESAAVTYSIAVIANSAYPDLAAYVVDYVRSPMGQAALLNDER
;
A
#
# COMPACT_ATOMS: atom_id res chain seq x y z
N MET A 1 27.49 -0.18 15.78
CA MET A 1 26.75 -0.71 14.61
C MET A 1 25.31 -0.86 15.01
N SER A 2 24.45 0.06 14.56
CA SER A 2 23.01 -0.05 14.81
C SER A 2 22.49 -1.35 14.19
N PRO A 3 21.68 -2.16 14.90
CA PRO A 3 21.12 -3.37 14.32
C PRO A 3 20.35 -2.97 13.06
N ARG A 4 20.63 -3.66 11.94
CA ARG A 4 19.84 -3.53 10.71
C ARG A 4 18.39 -3.78 11.13
N ARG A 5 17.60 -2.70 11.18
CA ARG A 5 16.14 -2.77 11.38
C ARG A 5 15.66 -3.74 10.30
N GLN A 6 15.19 -4.90 10.73
CA GLN A 6 14.81 -6.00 9.84
C GLN A 6 13.83 -5.43 8.81
N GLU A 7 14.22 -5.41 7.53
CA GLU A 7 13.47 -4.75 6.47
C GLU A 7 12.01 -5.15 6.53
N ALA A 8 11.11 -4.17 6.45
CA ALA A 8 9.66 -4.35 6.58
C ALA A 8 9.19 -5.45 5.61
N LEU A 9 8.93 -6.62 6.18
CA LEU A 9 8.49 -7.87 5.53
C LEU A 9 7.03 -7.78 5.05
N THR A 10 6.62 -6.63 4.53
CA THR A 10 5.21 -6.30 4.34
C THR A 10 4.53 -7.25 3.36
N ILE A 11 5.17 -7.50 2.22
CA ILE A 11 4.62 -8.41 1.22
C ILE A 11 4.73 -9.86 1.67
N GLU A 12 5.81 -10.24 2.36
CA GLU A 12 5.97 -11.59 2.89
C GLU A 12 4.85 -11.98 3.84
N HIS A 13 4.47 -11.09 4.78
CA HIS A 13 3.33 -11.35 5.66
C HIS A 13 2.00 -11.37 4.89
N ALA A 14 1.80 -10.46 3.93
CA ALA A 14 0.61 -10.48 3.09
C ALA A 14 0.45 -11.82 2.33
N LEU A 15 1.56 -12.41 1.87
CA LEU A 15 1.56 -13.73 1.24
C LEU A 15 1.03 -14.84 2.18
N LEU A 16 1.38 -14.79 3.46
CA LEU A 16 0.89 -15.75 4.47
C LEU A 16 -0.63 -15.69 4.60
N GLY A 17 -1.23 -14.50 4.52
CA GLY A 17 -2.67 -14.30 4.63
C GLY A 17 -3.47 -15.04 3.56
N PHE A 18 -2.92 -15.21 2.35
CA PHE A 18 -3.59 -15.95 1.26
C PHE A 18 -3.68 -17.47 1.52
N MET A 19 -2.87 -18.01 2.43
CA MET A 19 -2.81 -19.44 2.78
C MET A 19 -3.45 -19.74 4.14
N ARG A 20 -4.16 -18.77 4.73
CA ARG A 20 -4.77 -18.92 6.05
C ARG A 20 -5.94 -19.90 6.08
N GLU A 21 -6.71 -19.95 5.00
CA GLU A 21 -7.92 -20.78 4.91
C GLU A 21 -7.63 -22.18 4.37
N GLU A 22 -6.78 -22.28 3.34
CA GLU A 22 -6.46 -23.55 2.69
C GLU A 22 -5.03 -23.56 2.13
N PRO A 23 -4.38 -24.74 2.04
CA PRO A 23 -3.14 -24.91 1.30
C PRO A 23 -3.34 -24.64 -0.19
N LEU A 24 -2.39 -23.94 -0.81
CA LEU A 24 -2.51 -23.50 -2.20
C LEU A 24 -1.27 -23.79 -3.02
N HIS A 25 -1.48 -23.93 -4.32
CA HIS A 25 -0.37 -23.92 -5.26
C HIS A 25 0.27 -22.53 -5.32
N ALA A 26 1.61 -22.48 -5.35
CA ALA A 26 2.36 -21.23 -5.44
C ALA A 26 1.86 -20.32 -6.59
N TYR A 27 1.58 -20.90 -7.76
CA TYR A 27 1.04 -20.13 -8.89
C TYR A 27 -0.38 -19.58 -8.65
N ALA A 28 -1.24 -20.31 -7.94
CA ALA A 28 -2.58 -19.83 -7.60
C ALA A 28 -2.52 -18.66 -6.61
N ILE A 29 -1.58 -18.68 -5.65
CA ILE A 29 -1.32 -17.56 -4.74
C ILE A 29 -0.86 -16.34 -5.54
N TYR A 30 0.06 -16.53 -6.49
CA TYR A 30 0.49 -15.44 -7.35
C TYR A 30 -0.67 -14.81 -8.15
N GLN A 31 -1.56 -15.64 -8.72
CA GLN A 31 -2.75 -15.15 -9.42
C GLN A 31 -3.69 -14.36 -8.49
N ARG A 32 -3.96 -14.88 -7.27
CA ARG A 32 -4.77 -14.17 -6.27
C ARG A 32 -4.11 -12.84 -5.85
N LEU A 33 -2.79 -12.82 -5.66
CA LEU A 33 -2.05 -11.61 -5.32
C LEU A 33 -2.16 -10.54 -6.41
N CYS A 34 -2.03 -10.93 -7.68
CA CYS A 34 -2.06 -10.00 -8.82
C CYS A 34 -3.48 -9.58 -9.23
N ALA A 35 -4.53 -10.14 -8.65
CA ALA A 35 -5.90 -9.79 -8.98
C ALA A 35 -6.20 -8.31 -8.58
N PRO A 36 -6.87 -7.52 -9.43
CA PRO A 36 -7.11 -6.09 -9.17
C PRO A 36 -7.95 -5.79 -7.92
N ASP A 37 -8.91 -6.66 -7.62
CA ASP A 37 -9.78 -6.66 -6.44
C ASP A 37 -9.09 -7.19 -5.18
N ALA A 38 -7.89 -7.74 -5.35
CA ALA A 38 -7.00 -8.16 -4.29
C ALA A 38 -5.92 -7.12 -4.00
N LEU A 39 -4.70 -7.59 -3.79
CA LEU A 39 -3.55 -6.74 -3.53
C LEU A 39 -2.82 -6.33 -4.82
N GLY A 40 -3.34 -6.68 -6.00
CA GLY A 40 -2.70 -6.40 -7.29
C GLY A 40 -2.65 -4.91 -7.65
N SER A 41 -3.60 -4.12 -7.12
CA SER A 41 -3.57 -2.65 -7.23
C SER A 41 -2.49 -2.00 -6.35
N VAL A 42 -2.05 -2.70 -5.30
CA VAL A 42 -1.05 -2.23 -4.34
C VAL A 42 0.35 -2.71 -4.73
N TRP A 43 0.46 -3.97 -5.14
CA TRP A 43 1.72 -4.67 -5.37
C TRP A 43 1.88 -5.11 -6.82
N HIS A 44 2.94 -4.62 -7.45
CA HIS A 44 3.39 -5.07 -8.76
C HIS A 44 4.58 -6.01 -8.59
N LEU A 45 4.29 -7.30 -8.43
CA LEU A 45 5.30 -8.32 -8.19
C LEU A 45 5.54 -9.16 -9.44
N LYS A 46 6.80 -9.26 -9.88
CA LYS A 46 7.19 -10.21 -10.93
C LYS A 46 7.16 -11.64 -10.39
N LEU A 47 6.77 -12.60 -11.22
CA LEU A 47 6.70 -14.01 -10.85
C LEU A 47 8.01 -14.58 -10.30
N SER A 48 9.16 -14.17 -10.84
CA SER A 48 10.48 -14.59 -10.32
C SER A 48 10.73 -14.12 -8.89
N HIS A 49 10.34 -12.89 -8.58
CA HIS A 49 10.47 -12.33 -7.23
C HIS A 49 9.50 -13.00 -6.25
N PHE A 50 8.28 -13.31 -6.70
CA PHE A 50 7.33 -14.10 -5.92
C PHE A 50 7.92 -15.42 -5.43
N TYR A 51 8.53 -16.20 -6.33
CA TYR A 51 9.14 -17.47 -5.92
C TYR A 51 10.33 -17.30 -4.97
N ALA A 52 11.10 -16.21 -5.09
CA ALA A 52 12.16 -15.89 -4.14
C ALA A 52 11.60 -15.59 -2.74
N LEU A 53 10.47 -14.86 -2.66
CA LEU A 53 9.79 -14.58 -1.39
C LEU A 53 9.24 -15.85 -0.74
N ILE A 54 8.64 -16.76 -1.54
CA ILE A 54 8.19 -18.06 -1.03
C ILE A 54 9.35 -18.86 -0.46
N ALA A 55 10.49 -18.92 -1.16
CA ALA A 55 11.66 -19.62 -0.66
C ALA A 55 12.18 -19.02 0.66
N LYS A 56 12.17 -17.69 0.80
CA LYS A 56 12.52 -16.99 2.04
C LYS A 56 11.56 -17.33 3.19
N LEU A 57 10.26 -17.39 2.92
CA LEU A 57 9.23 -17.76 3.90
C LEU A 57 9.35 -19.23 4.35
N GLU A 58 9.73 -20.14 3.45
CA GLU A 58 10.03 -21.53 3.80
C GLU A 58 11.29 -21.64 4.65
N GLN A 59 12.37 -20.93 4.29
CA GLN A 59 13.60 -20.87 5.09
C GLN A 59 13.36 -20.30 6.49
N ALA A 60 12.44 -19.35 6.62
CA ALA A 60 12.01 -18.80 7.90
C ALA A 60 11.07 -19.73 8.71
N GLY A 61 10.66 -20.88 8.14
CA GLY A 61 9.76 -21.83 8.79
C GLY A 61 8.30 -21.37 8.84
N TYR A 62 7.92 -20.33 8.10
CA TYR A 62 6.54 -19.85 8.02
C TYR A 62 5.69 -20.63 7.03
N LEU A 63 6.33 -21.28 6.05
CA LEU A 63 5.70 -22.14 5.07
C LEU A 63 6.37 -23.50 5.03
N VAL A 64 5.59 -24.53 4.70
CA VAL A 64 6.11 -25.85 4.32
C VAL A 64 5.51 -26.28 3.00
N ALA A 65 6.31 -26.90 2.15
CA ALA A 65 5.85 -27.39 0.86
C ALA A 65 5.70 -28.90 0.83
N SER A 66 4.55 -29.36 0.32
CA SER A 66 4.35 -30.76 -0.02
C SER A 66 4.39 -30.94 -1.55
N GLN A 67 5.07 -31.97 -2.02
CA GLN A 67 5.01 -32.38 -3.43
C GLN A 67 3.82 -33.32 -3.64
N GLN A 68 2.85 -32.92 -4.46
CA GLN A 68 1.87 -33.87 -5.00
C GLN A 68 2.34 -34.32 -6.39
N ALA A 69 2.83 -35.56 -6.48
CA ALA A 69 3.00 -36.26 -7.74
C ALA A 69 1.63 -36.83 -8.15
N LYS A 70 0.96 -36.21 -9.13
CA LYS A 70 -0.17 -36.83 -9.82
C LYS A 70 0.30 -37.31 -11.20
N GLY A 71 0.19 -38.62 -11.41
CA GLY A 71 0.53 -39.38 -12.62
C GLY A 71 0.91 -38.56 -13.85
N GLY A 72 2.20 -38.53 -14.17
CA GLY A 72 2.75 -38.02 -15.43
C GLY A 72 2.73 -36.51 -15.65
N ARG A 73 2.17 -35.69 -14.74
CA ARG A 73 2.17 -34.22 -14.84
C ARG A 73 3.28 -33.59 -13.99
N PRO A 74 3.79 -32.39 -14.35
CA PRO A 74 4.83 -31.71 -13.59
C PRO A 74 4.42 -31.53 -12.13
N VAL A 75 5.35 -31.85 -11.23
CA VAL A 75 5.17 -31.77 -9.77
C VAL A 75 4.74 -30.36 -9.39
N ARG A 76 3.55 -30.22 -8.79
CA ARG A 76 3.05 -28.93 -8.32
C ARG A 76 3.36 -28.78 -6.84
N LYS A 77 4.06 -27.70 -6.50
CA LYS A 77 4.38 -27.32 -5.12
C LYS A 77 3.12 -26.77 -4.45
N ILE A 78 2.57 -27.51 -3.47
CA ILE A 78 1.50 -27.01 -2.59
C ILE A 78 2.17 -26.43 -1.36
N LEU A 79 1.85 -25.17 -1.04
CA LEU A 79 2.34 -24.46 0.12
C LEU A 79 1.31 -24.55 1.24
N HIS A 80 1.79 -24.87 2.43
CA HIS A 80 1.02 -24.94 3.66
C HIS A 80 1.56 -23.89 4.62
N LEU A 81 0.64 -23.16 5.26
CA LEU A 81 0.98 -22.25 6.33
C LEU A 81 1.33 -23.06 7.58
N THR A 82 2.47 -22.76 8.21
CA THR A 82 2.83 -23.36 9.50
C THR A 82 2.18 -22.59 10.65
N GLU A 83 2.16 -23.16 11.85
CA GLU A 83 1.70 -22.46 13.04
C GLU A 83 2.53 -21.18 13.32
N ALA A 84 3.84 -21.24 13.11
CA ALA A 84 4.71 -20.08 13.21
C ALA A 84 4.35 -18.99 12.18
N GLY A 85 4.03 -19.38 10.94
CA GLY A 85 3.58 -18.47 9.90
C GLY A 85 2.23 -17.83 10.24
N ARG A 86 1.29 -18.60 10.79
CA ARG A 86 -0.02 -18.11 11.24
C ARG A 86 0.14 -17.04 12.33
N LEU A 87 0.92 -17.32 13.37
CA LEU A 87 1.18 -16.37 14.45
C LEU A 87 1.92 -15.11 13.96
N ALA A 88 2.85 -15.26 13.01
CA ALA A 88 3.55 -14.13 12.41
C ALA A 88 2.58 -13.22 11.63
N PHE A 89 1.67 -13.81 10.84
CA PHE A 89 0.63 -13.07 10.13
C PHE A 89 -0.34 -12.36 11.07
N GLU A 90 -0.84 -13.03 12.11
CA GLU A 90 -1.76 -12.44 13.08
C GLU A 90 -1.13 -11.29 13.85
N ARG A 91 0.13 -11.46 14.29
CA ARG A 91 0.90 -10.38 14.90
C ARG A 91 1.05 -9.22 13.94
N TRP A 92 1.45 -9.46 12.71
CA TRP A 92 1.55 -8.42 11.69
C TRP A 92 0.21 -7.70 11.53
N LEU A 93 -0.90 -8.39 11.32
CA LEU A 93 -2.22 -7.78 11.11
C LEU A 93 -2.69 -6.91 12.29
N SER A 94 -2.37 -7.32 13.52
CA SER A 94 -2.74 -6.63 14.76
C SER A 94 -1.84 -5.43 15.13
N THR A 95 -0.64 -5.35 14.57
CA THR A 95 0.29 -4.24 14.83
C THR A 95 -0.14 -3.03 13.97
N PRO A 96 0.00 -1.77 14.42
CA PRO A 96 -0.08 -0.64 13.50
C PRO A 96 1.14 -0.64 12.58
N VAL A 97 1.00 -0.15 11.35
CA VAL A 97 2.17 0.17 10.51
C VAL A 97 3.02 1.15 11.30
N ASP A 98 4.33 0.89 11.38
CA ASP A 98 5.27 1.66 12.19
C ASP A 98 6.23 2.56 11.38
N ASP A 99 6.14 2.50 10.04
CA ASP A 99 6.88 3.34 9.11
C ASP A 99 5.91 4.18 8.24
N PRO A 100 5.90 5.51 8.41
CA PRO A 100 5.18 6.44 7.55
C PRO A 100 5.42 6.28 6.04
N GLY A 101 6.58 5.76 5.61
CA GLY A 101 6.89 5.48 4.20
C GLY A 101 6.19 4.24 3.66
N GLN A 102 5.86 3.29 4.55
CA GLN A 102 5.19 2.04 4.21
C GLN A 102 3.67 2.12 4.34
N LEU A 103 3.12 3.20 4.91
CA LEU A 103 1.68 3.38 5.11
C LEU A 103 0.87 2.99 3.87
N ARG A 104 1.18 3.53 2.69
CA ARG A 104 0.41 3.21 1.47
C ARG A 104 0.33 1.72 1.20
N ILE A 105 1.43 1.00 1.38
CA ILE A 105 1.56 -0.38 0.92
C ILE A 105 1.14 -1.35 2.04
N ASP A 106 1.69 -1.17 3.24
CA ASP A 106 1.46 -2.04 4.40
C ASP A 106 0.04 -1.86 4.96
N PHE A 107 -0.43 -0.62 5.12
CA PHE A 107 -1.76 -0.39 5.67
C PHE A 107 -2.86 -0.94 4.74
N LEU A 108 -2.75 -0.73 3.43
CA LEU A 108 -3.73 -1.27 2.48
C LEU A 108 -3.73 -2.80 2.48
N SER A 109 -2.55 -3.41 2.64
CA SER A 109 -2.43 -4.87 2.75
C SER A 109 -3.11 -5.38 4.02
N ARG A 110 -2.92 -4.72 5.17
CA ARG A 110 -3.60 -5.08 6.43
C ARG A 110 -5.11 -4.85 6.34
N LEU A 111 -5.53 -3.74 5.75
CA LEU A 111 -6.95 -3.40 5.59
C LEU A 111 -7.68 -4.45 4.74
N TYR A 112 -7.05 -4.93 3.66
CA TYR A 112 -7.58 -5.99 2.81
C TYR A 112 -7.93 -7.27 3.58
N PHE A 113 -7.06 -7.71 4.49
CA PHE A 113 -7.32 -8.88 5.33
C PHE A 113 -8.28 -8.58 6.47
N ALA A 114 -8.16 -7.42 7.13
CA ALA A 114 -9.08 -7.02 8.20
C ALA A 114 -10.54 -6.93 7.72
N GLN A 115 -10.77 -6.50 6.47
CA GLN A 115 -12.11 -6.50 5.87
C GLN A 115 -12.72 -7.91 5.77
N ARG A 116 -11.88 -8.93 5.52
CA ARG A 116 -12.31 -10.33 5.46
C ARG A 116 -12.56 -10.92 6.85
N ASP A 117 -11.85 -10.42 7.86
CA ASP A 117 -12.05 -10.80 9.27
C ASP A 117 -13.27 -10.10 9.90
N GLY A 118 -13.84 -9.12 9.20
CA GLY A 118 -15.09 -8.47 9.53
C GLY A 118 -14.96 -7.13 10.27
N PRO A 119 -16.09 -6.48 10.58
CA PRO A 119 -16.10 -5.08 11.01
C PRO A 119 -15.33 -4.79 12.31
N ALA A 120 -15.25 -5.76 13.22
CA ALA A 120 -14.51 -5.61 14.49
C ALA A 120 -12.99 -5.55 14.26
N ALA A 121 -12.46 -6.37 13.34
CA ALA A 121 -11.05 -6.35 12.97
C ALA A 121 -10.69 -5.02 12.30
N VAL A 122 -11.54 -4.55 11.38
CA VAL A 122 -11.38 -3.22 10.74
C VAL A 122 -11.32 -2.11 11.80
N ARG A 123 -12.29 -2.04 12.72
CA ARG A 123 -12.28 -1.01 13.77
C ARG A 123 -11.02 -1.02 14.61
N THR A 124 -10.53 -2.21 14.96
CA THR A 124 -9.31 -2.39 15.75
C THR A 124 -8.08 -1.89 14.99
N LEU A 125 -7.94 -2.28 13.71
CA LEU A 125 -6.86 -1.83 12.83
C LEU A 125 -6.85 -0.30 12.68
N LEU A 126 -8.02 0.30 12.39
CA LEU A 126 -8.14 1.75 12.21
C LEU A 126 -7.81 2.51 13.50
N ALA A 127 -8.27 2.02 14.65
CA ALA A 127 -8.00 2.64 15.95
C ALA A 127 -6.50 2.60 16.31
N ALA A 128 -5.85 1.45 16.11
CA ALA A 128 -4.41 1.29 16.34
C ALA A 128 -3.60 2.19 15.41
N GLN A 129 -3.93 2.22 14.11
CA GLN A 129 -3.22 3.05 13.14
C GLN A 129 -3.38 4.54 13.42
N ARG A 130 -4.58 4.98 13.83
CA ARG A 130 -4.85 6.37 14.20
C ARG A 130 -3.95 6.83 15.34
N LEU A 131 -3.78 6.02 16.38
CA LEU A 131 -2.89 6.35 17.49
C LEU A 131 -1.44 6.48 17.03
N ALA A 132 -0.94 5.51 16.25
CA ALA A 132 0.42 5.53 15.73
C ALA A 132 0.72 6.78 14.90
N ILE A 133 -0.20 7.16 14.01
CA ILE A 133 -0.01 8.33 13.15
C ILE A 133 -0.06 9.64 13.94
N ARG A 134 -0.93 9.75 14.96
CA ARG A 134 -0.95 10.94 15.84
C ARG A 134 0.40 11.15 16.51
N ILE A 135 0.98 10.08 17.07
CA ILE A 135 2.30 10.12 17.72
C ILE A 135 3.37 10.63 16.75
N TRP A 136 3.43 10.10 15.53
CA TRP A 136 4.41 10.55 14.54
C TRP A 136 4.20 11.96 14.05
N ARG A 137 2.94 12.33 13.83
CA ARG A 137 2.57 13.67 13.39
C ARG A 137 3.05 14.68 14.44
N ASP A 138 2.82 14.40 15.72
CA ASP A 138 3.23 15.26 16.83
C ASP A 138 4.76 15.38 16.93
N ASP A 139 5.49 14.26 16.79
CA ASP A 139 6.96 14.25 16.74
C ASP A 139 7.51 15.07 15.56
N LEU A 140 7.00 14.83 14.35
CA LEU A 140 7.42 15.59 13.16
C LEU A 140 7.07 17.08 13.24
N ARG A 141 5.94 17.44 13.87
CA ARG A 141 5.60 18.85 14.12
C ARG A 141 6.59 19.49 15.10
N ALA A 142 6.98 18.80 16.17
CA ALA A 142 7.97 19.31 17.11
C ALA A 142 9.32 19.56 16.41
N GLN A 143 9.75 18.63 15.54
CA GLN A 143 10.96 18.80 14.73
C GLN A 143 10.83 19.94 13.72
N LEU A 144 9.66 20.10 13.09
CA LEU A 144 9.41 21.18 12.13
C LEU A 144 9.57 22.56 12.78
N VAL A 145 9.05 22.76 13.99
CA VAL A 145 9.18 24.03 14.73
C VAL A 145 10.64 24.45 14.89
N GLN A 146 11.55 23.50 15.17
CA GLN A 146 12.98 23.78 15.30
C GLN A 146 13.66 24.16 13.97
N ARG A 147 13.05 23.77 12.83
CA ARG A 147 13.60 24.02 11.49
C ARG A 147 13.02 25.23 10.77
N LEU A 148 11.99 25.88 11.33
CA LEU A 148 11.33 27.01 10.65
C LEU A 148 12.29 28.17 10.31
N GLN A 149 13.36 28.34 11.08
CA GLN A 149 14.37 29.39 10.88
C GLN A 149 15.55 28.96 9.98
N GLN A 150 15.55 27.72 9.49
CA GLN A 150 16.59 27.22 8.61
C GLN A 150 16.30 27.62 7.16
N PRO A 151 17.33 27.74 6.28
CA PRO A 151 17.15 28.19 4.90
C PRO A 151 16.19 27.33 4.06
N ASP A 152 16.04 26.05 4.39
CA ASP A 152 15.12 25.12 3.73
C ASP A 152 13.70 25.16 4.30
N GLY A 153 13.44 25.95 5.35
CA GLY A 153 12.16 26.07 6.05
C GLY A 153 11.58 24.74 6.55
N GLY A 154 12.37 23.67 6.58
CA GLY A 154 11.88 22.31 6.85
C GLY A 154 10.87 21.78 5.82
N LEU A 155 10.94 22.17 4.54
CA LEU A 155 9.96 21.77 3.50
C LEU A 155 9.65 20.27 3.46
N PHE A 156 10.66 19.42 3.64
CA PHE A 156 10.46 17.96 3.71
C PHE A 156 9.54 17.56 4.88
N LEU A 157 9.77 18.11 6.07
CA LEU A 157 8.95 17.85 7.26
C LEU A 157 7.53 18.39 7.08
N GLN A 158 7.37 19.57 6.45
CA GLN A 158 6.05 20.12 6.13
C GLN A 158 5.23 19.16 5.26
N LEU A 159 5.82 18.64 4.19
CA LEU A 159 5.16 17.66 3.32
C LEU A 159 4.75 16.40 4.09
N ARG A 160 5.66 15.85 4.91
CA ARG A 160 5.39 14.64 5.69
C ARG A 160 4.27 14.85 6.70
N VAL A 161 4.26 15.98 7.43
CA VAL A 161 3.18 16.33 8.36
C VAL A 161 1.84 16.40 7.63
N ARG A 162 1.78 17.10 6.49
CA ARG A 162 0.54 17.19 5.69
C ARG A 162 0.04 15.83 5.19
N GLN A 163 0.94 14.95 4.76
CA GLN A 163 0.57 13.59 4.33
C GLN A 163 -0.06 12.80 5.48
N LEU A 164 0.52 12.88 6.69
CA LEU A 164 -0.04 12.22 7.87
C LEU A 164 -1.37 12.82 8.32
N GLU A 165 -1.53 14.14 8.22
CA GLU A 165 -2.79 14.83 8.52
C GLU A 165 -3.90 14.42 7.55
N SER A 166 -3.63 14.38 6.25
CA SER A 166 -4.59 13.89 5.25
C SER A 166 -4.99 12.44 5.51
N PHE A 167 -4.04 11.60 5.91
CA PHE A 167 -4.32 10.21 6.25
C PHE A 167 -5.16 10.08 7.53
N LEU A 168 -4.85 10.87 8.57
CA LEU A 168 -5.67 10.93 9.80
C LEU A 168 -7.08 11.40 9.51
N ASN A 169 -7.24 12.42 8.66
CA ASN A 169 -8.55 12.90 8.25
C ASN A 169 -9.38 11.78 7.60
N TRP A 170 -8.76 10.97 6.73
CA TRP A 170 -9.43 9.79 6.17
C TRP A 170 -9.77 8.73 7.23
N LEU A 171 -8.88 8.47 8.20
CA LEU A 171 -9.14 7.54 9.32
C LEU A 171 -10.26 8.01 10.25
N ASP A 172 -10.45 9.32 10.40
CA ASP A 172 -11.50 9.90 11.24
C ASP A 172 -12.86 9.96 10.51
N HIS A 173 -12.85 9.89 9.17
CA HIS A 173 -14.03 9.99 8.31
C HIS A 173 -14.20 8.84 7.31
N THR A 174 -13.73 7.63 7.67
CA THR A 174 -13.59 6.46 6.77
C THR A 174 -14.89 6.00 6.09
N PHE A 175 -16.05 6.48 6.54
CA PHE A 175 -17.38 6.14 6.01
C PHE A 175 -18.14 7.33 5.43
N ALA A 176 -17.55 8.53 5.39
CA ALA A 176 -18.12 9.58 4.57
C ALA A 176 -17.89 9.17 3.11
N PRO A 177 -18.93 9.11 2.25
CA PRO A 177 -18.69 9.01 0.83
C PRO A 177 -17.73 10.14 0.44
N PRO A 178 -16.83 9.95 -0.55
CA PRO A 178 -16.16 11.10 -1.11
C PRO A 178 -17.27 12.10 -1.43
N GLN A 179 -17.24 13.28 -0.80
CA GLN A 179 -18.08 14.36 -1.29
C GLN A 179 -17.67 14.47 -2.74
N GLU A 180 -18.58 14.15 -3.65
CA GLU A 180 -18.34 14.35 -5.08
C GLU A 180 -17.98 15.83 -5.21
N SER A 181 -16.68 16.12 -5.21
CA SER A 181 -16.19 17.33 -5.81
C SER A 181 -16.68 17.21 -7.23
N ALA A 182 -17.64 18.08 -7.58
CA ALA A 182 -18.16 18.23 -8.93
C ALA A 182 -17.00 17.98 -9.89
N ALA A 183 -17.18 17.05 -10.84
CA ALA A 183 -16.15 16.56 -11.74
C ALA A 183 -15.15 17.68 -11.98
N VAL A 184 -13.94 17.56 -11.42
CA VAL A 184 -12.89 18.55 -11.66
C VAL A 184 -12.47 18.30 -13.10
N THR A 185 -13.27 18.81 -14.03
CA THR A 185 -12.79 19.20 -15.33
C THR A 185 -11.71 20.20 -14.98
N TYR A 186 -10.44 19.80 -15.08
CA TYR A 186 -9.32 20.73 -15.08
C TYR A 186 -9.51 21.62 -16.31
N SER A 187 -10.43 22.58 -16.21
CA SER A 187 -10.58 23.62 -17.20
C SER A 187 -9.28 24.39 -17.15
N ILE A 188 -8.73 24.69 -18.32
CA ILE A 188 -7.57 25.57 -18.48
C ILE A 188 -7.73 26.85 -17.63
N ALA A 189 -8.96 27.30 -17.38
CA ALA A 189 -9.30 28.39 -16.49
C ALA A 189 -8.84 28.21 -15.02
N VAL A 190 -8.86 26.99 -14.47
CA VAL A 190 -8.40 26.69 -13.09
C VAL A 190 -6.88 26.79 -12.99
N ILE A 191 -6.15 26.38 -14.03
CA ILE A 191 -4.69 26.46 -14.08
C ILE A 191 -4.23 27.91 -14.36
N ALA A 192 -4.96 28.63 -15.22
CA ALA A 192 -4.72 30.04 -15.52
C ALA A 192 -4.91 30.97 -14.30
N ASN A 193 -5.75 30.57 -13.34
CA ASN A 193 -5.98 31.31 -12.10
C ASN A 193 -5.10 30.83 -10.91
N SER A 194 -4.12 29.95 -11.18
CA SER A 194 -3.14 29.50 -10.19
C SER A 194 -1.97 30.49 -10.06
N ALA A 195 -1.17 30.37 -8.99
CA ALA A 195 0.05 31.16 -8.79
C ALA A 195 1.17 30.88 -9.82
N TYR A 196 0.89 30.07 -10.86
CA TYR A 196 1.81 29.60 -11.88
C TYR A 196 1.20 29.75 -13.29
N PRO A 197 1.04 30.98 -13.80
CA PRO A 197 0.40 31.24 -15.09
C PRO A 197 1.10 30.56 -16.28
N ASP A 198 2.41 30.32 -16.19
CA ASP A 198 3.19 29.66 -17.25
C ASP A 198 2.82 28.18 -17.42
N LEU A 199 2.33 27.52 -16.38
CA LEU A 199 1.83 26.14 -16.47
C LEU A 199 0.54 26.07 -17.29
N ALA A 200 -0.27 27.13 -17.31
CA ALA A 200 -1.48 27.17 -18.12
C ALA A 200 -1.15 27.16 -19.61
N ALA A 201 -0.14 27.93 -20.02
CA ALA A 201 0.35 27.94 -21.40
C ALA A 201 0.91 26.56 -21.80
N TYR A 202 1.72 25.94 -20.93
CA TYR A 202 2.26 24.62 -21.18
C TYR A 202 1.17 23.54 -21.34
N VAL A 203 0.13 23.59 -20.51
CA VAL A 203 -1.01 22.65 -20.59
C VAL A 203 -1.84 22.88 -21.85
N VAL A 204 -2.06 24.14 -22.24
CA VAL A 204 -2.73 24.49 -23.51
C VAL A 204 -1.95 23.93 -24.71
N ASP A 205 -0.64 24.12 -24.72
CA ASP A 205 0.23 23.63 -25.80
C ASP A 205 0.26 22.10 -25.83
N TYR A 206 0.29 21.46 -24.66
CA TYR A 206 0.22 20.01 -24.54
C TYR A 206 -1.10 19.45 -25.07
N VAL A 207 -2.25 20.01 -24.66
CA VAL A 207 -3.59 19.59 -25.13
C VAL A 207 -3.75 19.79 -26.64
N ARG A 208 -3.16 20.84 -27.20
CA ARG A 208 -3.15 21.10 -28.66
C ARG A 208 -2.15 20.24 -29.43
N SER A 209 -1.18 19.63 -28.76
CA SER A 209 -0.19 18.78 -29.40
C SER A 209 -0.82 17.48 -29.91
N PRO A 210 -0.22 16.81 -30.92
CA PRO A 210 -0.67 15.51 -31.40
C PRO A 210 -0.75 14.44 -30.29
N MET A 211 0.14 14.53 -29.29
CA MET A 211 0.14 13.62 -28.13
C MET A 211 -1.06 13.88 -27.20
N GLY A 212 -1.40 15.15 -26.96
CA GLY A 212 -2.55 15.52 -26.13
C GLY A 212 -3.88 15.13 -26.77
N GLN A 213 -4.03 15.35 -28.09
CA GLN A 213 -5.24 14.95 -28.81
C GLN A 213 -5.43 13.42 -28.86
N ALA A 214 -4.34 12.66 -29.01
CA ALA A 214 -4.39 11.19 -28.97
C ALA A 214 -4.78 10.64 -27.58
N ALA A 215 -4.41 11.33 -26.50
CA ALA A 215 -4.80 10.96 -25.14
C ALA A 215 -6.30 11.19 -24.89
N LEU A 216 -6.87 12.29 -25.40
CA LEU A 216 -8.29 12.62 -25.26
C LEU A 216 -9.21 11.68 -26.06
N LEU A 217 -8.78 11.25 -27.26
CA LEU A 217 -9.54 10.32 -28.10
C LEU A 217 -9.60 8.88 -27.55
N ASN A 218 -8.69 8.52 -26.63
CA ASN A 218 -8.67 7.20 -26.01
C ASN A 218 -9.51 7.11 -24.71
N ASP A 219 -10.01 8.23 -24.19
CA ASP A 219 -10.82 8.30 -22.96
C ASP A 219 -12.34 8.24 -23.26
N GLU A 220 -12.74 8.27 -24.54
CA GLU A 220 -14.15 8.18 -25.00
C GLU A 220 -14.56 6.77 -25.51
N ARG A 221 -13.83 5.70 -25.16
CA ARG A 221 -14.18 4.30 -25.49
C ARG A 221 -14.17 3.41 -24.26
#